data_AF-A0A3D4YDA4-F1
#
_entry.id   AF-A0A3D4YDA4-F1
#
_cell.length_a   1.000
_cell.length_b   1.000
_cell.length_c   1.000
_cell.angle_alpha   90.00
_cell.angle_beta   90.00
_cell.angle_gamma   90.00
#
_symmetry.space_group_name_H-M   'P 1'
#
loop_
_entity.id
_entity.type
_entity.pdbx_description
1 polymer ?
#
loop_
_entity_poly.entity_id
_entity_poly.type
_entity_poly.pdbx_seq_one_letter_code
_entity_poly.pdbx_strand_id
1 'polypeptide(L)'
;MSKKYSKEEVKNILGSLGYEMISEDFISVTKHIVIKDAEGYFYHTTLSNIISGRKPYIAHKSNPYSINNIKNYIKINNIELEILSNTYENNKVPLIFKCRCGESFTCSLTKFIDRGKIRCNKCSLELRVELSRNDINYVKRQFKDKNYTPMFDEYKNCFEPLLCSNKEGYIGLLSFNNLKHNNDFGIVSKNNPYSIQNINKYITNNNLNCVVISNTFVNANTKLKFRCSCGNVYKSTWKSFVTNNNDRCDLCSKKQSKYAFKVEEKLKEIGIEYEKEHNFEDCKNINVLRFDFIVYKKNDFILIEVDGQTHFKPAWNGYEGLIKQQRLDRIKNEYCLKNNIKLLRIPYTNINNGSYENIIKYELEKIG
;
A
#
# COMPACT_ATOMS: atom_id res chain seq x y z
N MET A 1 -52.61 23.57 -56.06
CA MET A 1 -53.39 24.49 -55.21
C MET A 1 -52.86 24.37 -53.79
N SER A 2 -52.40 25.45 -53.16
CA SER A 2 -51.99 25.40 -51.75
C SER A 2 -53.24 25.21 -50.88
N LYS A 3 -53.25 24.17 -50.05
CA LYS A 3 -54.29 23.98 -49.03
C LYS A 3 -54.34 25.25 -48.17
N LYS A 4 -55.48 25.94 -48.15
CA LYS A 4 -55.70 27.09 -47.25
C LYS A 4 -56.05 26.53 -45.88
N TYR A 5 -55.29 26.89 -44.86
CA TYR A 5 -55.55 26.54 -43.48
C TYR A 5 -56.29 27.70 -42.80
N SER A 6 -57.39 27.39 -42.13
CA SER A 6 -58.04 28.32 -41.20
C SER A 6 -57.23 28.44 -39.91
N LYS A 7 -57.38 29.56 -39.19
CA LYS A 7 -56.69 29.80 -37.91
C LYS A 7 -56.94 28.70 -36.88
N GLU A 8 -58.16 28.14 -36.86
CA GLU A 8 -58.54 27.06 -35.94
C GLU A 8 -57.86 25.74 -36.29
N GLU A 9 -57.77 25.40 -37.59
CA GLU A 9 -56.99 24.24 -38.04
C GLU A 9 -55.51 24.38 -37.68
N VAL A 10 -54.93 25.58 -37.78
CA VAL A 10 -53.53 25.82 -37.39
C VAL A 10 -53.33 25.60 -35.89
N LYS A 11 -54.23 26.13 -35.04
CA LYS A 11 -54.16 25.91 -33.59
C LYS A 11 -54.26 24.42 -33.24
N ASN A 12 -55.17 23.69 -33.87
CA ASN A 12 -55.33 22.25 -33.65
C ASN A 12 -54.08 21.46 -34.08
N ILE A 13 -53.49 21.79 -35.24
CA ILE A 13 -52.23 21.19 -35.71
C ILE A 13 -51.10 21.47 -34.71
N LEU A 14 -50.90 22.72 -34.31
CA LEU A 14 -49.86 23.10 -33.37
C LEU A 14 -50.06 22.42 -32.01
N GLY A 15 -51.29 22.41 -31.49
CA GLY A 15 -51.65 21.76 -30.23
C GLY A 15 -51.36 20.26 -30.26
N SER A 16 -51.70 19.57 -31.36
CA SER A 16 -51.39 18.15 -31.54
C SER A 16 -49.88 17.85 -31.57
N LEU A 17 -49.07 18.86 -31.92
CA LEU A 17 -47.61 18.79 -31.95
C LEU A 17 -46.95 19.35 -30.68
N GLY A 18 -47.74 19.73 -29.67
CA GLY A 18 -47.25 20.24 -28.38
C GLY A 18 -46.91 21.74 -28.37
N TYR A 19 -47.44 22.51 -29.31
CA TYR A 19 -47.22 23.95 -29.42
C TYR A 19 -48.52 24.76 -29.25
N GLU A 20 -48.43 25.87 -28.54
CA GLU A 20 -49.44 26.91 -28.42
C GLU A 20 -49.14 28.04 -29.41
N MET A 21 -50.14 28.49 -30.17
CA MET A 21 -49.99 29.65 -31.05
C MET A 21 -50.14 30.95 -30.26
N ILE A 22 -49.11 31.80 -30.28
CA ILE A 22 -49.10 33.10 -29.58
C ILE A 22 -49.46 34.25 -30.51
N SER A 23 -49.12 34.17 -31.80
CA SER A 23 -49.49 35.19 -32.77
C SER A 23 -51.01 35.34 -32.90
N GLU A 24 -51.48 36.59 -32.90
CA GLU A 24 -52.90 36.91 -33.07
C GLU A 24 -53.39 36.61 -34.49
N ASP A 25 -52.55 36.81 -35.51
CA ASP A 25 -52.92 36.60 -36.91
C ASP A 25 -52.16 35.44 -37.56
N PHE A 26 -52.85 34.75 -38.49
CA PHE A 26 -52.26 33.77 -39.41
C PHE A 26 -52.52 34.18 -40.85
N ILE A 27 -51.45 34.51 -41.58
CA ILE A 27 -51.56 34.99 -42.98
C ILE A 27 -51.38 33.82 -43.96
N SER A 28 -50.31 33.03 -43.82
CA SER A 28 -50.02 31.90 -44.68
C SER A 28 -49.02 30.93 -44.04
N VAL A 29 -48.91 29.71 -44.59
CA VAL A 29 -48.00 28.67 -44.11
C VAL A 29 -46.51 29.04 -44.22
N THR A 30 -46.17 30.03 -45.06
CA THR A 30 -44.79 30.49 -45.29
C THR A 30 -44.44 31.76 -44.52
N LYS A 31 -45.43 32.43 -43.92
CA LYS A 31 -45.18 33.58 -43.05
C LYS A 31 -44.83 33.12 -41.64
N HIS A 32 -43.98 33.90 -40.98
CA HIS A 32 -43.57 33.60 -39.62
C HIS A 32 -44.72 33.83 -38.64
N ILE A 33 -44.80 32.95 -37.66
CA ILE A 33 -45.68 33.00 -36.50
C ILE A 33 -44.84 32.79 -35.25
N VAL A 34 -45.36 33.26 -34.13
CA VAL A 34 -44.83 32.99 -32.79
C VAL A 34 -45.61 31.86 -32.18
N ILE A 35 -44.89 30.82 -31.78
CA ILE A 35 -45.44 29.68 -31.06
C ILE A 35 -44.66 29.46 -29.75
N LYS A 36 -45.28 28.78 -28.80
CA LYS A 36 -44.71 28.45 -27.50
C LYS A 36 -44.87 26.96 -27.22
N ASP A 37 -43.88 26.31 -26.62
CA ASP A 37 -44.03 24.91 -26.18
C ASP A 37 -44.46 24.78 -24.71
N ALA A 38 -44.67 23.53 -24.27
CA ALA A 38 -45.06 23.22 -22.90
C ALA A 38 -44.01 23.63 -21.85
N GLU A 39 -42.72 23.70 -22.22
CA GLU A 39 -41.64 24.16 -21.35
C GLU A 39 -41.52 25.71 -21.32
N GLY A 40 -42.32 26.40 -22.12
CA GLY A 40 -42.40 27.85 -22.16
C GLY A 40 -41.39 28.55 -23.06
N TYR A 41 -40.74 27.83 -23.97
CA TYR A 41 -39.86 28.40 -24.98
C TYR A 41 -40.67 29.00 -26.13
N PHE A 42 -40.24 30.19 -26.58
CA PHE A 42 -40.87 30.91 -27.69
C PHE A 42 -40.11 30.72 -28.99
N TYR A 43 -40.82 30.51 -30.09
CA TYR A 43 -40.22 30.25 -31.39
C TYR A 43 -40.83 31.14 -32.46
N HIS A 44 -39.96 31.83 -33.20
CA HIS A 44 -40.33 32.55 -34.41
C HIS A 44 -40.05 31.68 -35.64
N THR A 45 -41.08 31.01 -36.14
CA THR A 45 -40.98 29.97 -37.18
C THR A 45 -42.15 30.03 -38.15
N THR A 46 -42.17 29.19 -39.18
CA THR A 46 -43.28 29.09 -40.12
C THR A 46 -44.05 27.79 -39.91
N LEU A 47 -45.36 27.80 -40.17
CA LEU A 47 -46.18 26.59 -40.06
C LEU A 47 -45.69 25.47 -41.01
N SER A 48 -45.19 25.84 -42.20
CA SER A 48 -44.61 24.89 -43.15
C SER A 48 -43.43 24.09 -42.56
N ASN A 49 -42.52 24.74 -41.82
CA ASN A 49 -41.42 24.05 -41.15
C ASN A 49 -41.91 23.05 -40.10
N ILE A 50 -42.92 23.44 -39.31
CA ILE A 50 -43.49 22.60 -38.25
C ILE A 50 -44.20 21.38 -38.85
N ILE A 51 -45.05 21.57 -39.86
CA ILE A 51 -45.75 20.46 -40.56
C ILE A 51 -44.74 19.51 -41.22
N SER A 52 -43.61 20.04 -41.72
CA SER A 52 -42.53 19.23 -42.32
C SER A 52 -41.68 18.47 -41.28
N GLY A 53 -42.04 18.53 -39.99
CA GLY A 53 -41.35 17.85 -38.90
C GLY A 53 -40.06 18.54 -38.42
N ARG A 54 -39.77 19.76 -38.87
CA ARG A 54 -38.60 20.51 -38.38
C ARG A 54 -38.89 21.08 -37.00
N LYS A 55 -38.15 20.61 -36.01
CA LYS A 55 -38.22 21.14 -34.64
C LYS A 55 -37.52 22.51 -34.56
N PRO A 56 -38.18 23.53 -33.99
CA PRO A 56 -37.56 24.83 -33.81
C PRO A 56 -36.51 24.77 -32.68
N TYR A 57 -35.41 25.51 -32.84
CA TYR A 57 -34.34 25.57 -31.85
C TYR A 57 -34.67 26.61 -30.76
N ILE A 58 -34.33 26.29 -29.49
CA ILE A 58 -34.53 27.21 -28.37
C ILE A 58 -33.77 28.54 -28.56
N ALA A 59 -32.65 28.53 -29.30
CA ALA A 59 -31.94 29.75 -29.69
C ALA A 59 -31.44 29.62 -31.13
N HIS A 60 -31.76 30.62 -31.94
CA HIS A 60 -31.36 30.71 -33.34
C HIS A 60 -31.23 32.19 -33.72
N LYS A 61 -30.34 32.51 -34.66
CA LYS A 61 -30.08 33.89 -35.10
C LYS A 61 -31.32 34.65 -35.59
N SER A 62 -32.30 33.90 -36.12
CA SER A 62 -33.57 34.44 -36.62
C SER A 62 -34.71 34.39 -35.59
N ASN A 63 -34.44 33.87 -34.38
CA ASN A 63 -35.41 33.79 -33.29
C ASN A 63 -35.15 34.94 -32.31
N PRO A 64 -35.99 36.00 -32.30
CA PRO A 64 -35.82 37.16 -31.41
C PRO A 64 -35.96 36.78 -29.92
N TYR A 65 -36.56 35.62 -29.62
CA TYR A 65 -36.74 35.13 -28.25
C TYR A 65 -35.53 34.34 -27.72
N SER A 66 -34.44 34.23 -28.47
CA SER A 66 -33.29 33.38 -28.11
C SER A 66 -32.72 33.67 -26.72
N ILE A 67 -32.55 34.94 -26.34
CA ILE A 67 -32.04 35.31 -25.00
C ILE A 67 -33.06 34.97 -23.90
N ASN A 68 -34.34 35.22 -24.14
CA ASN A 68 -35.40 34.88 -23.19
C ASN A 68 -35.51 33.36 -23.00
N ASN A 69 -35.35 32.60 -24.07
CA ASN A 69 -35.30 31.14 -24.01
C ASN A 69 -34.07 30.66 -23.25
N ILE A 70 -32.90 31.26 -23.43
CA ILE A 70 -31.71 30.92 -22.61
C ILE A 70 -31.94 31.24 -21.13
N LYS A 71 -32.60 32.36 -20.81
CA LYS A 71 -33.02 32.69 -19.43
C LYS A 71 -33.99 31.65 -18.87
N ASN A 72 -34.97 31.22 -19.66
CA ASN A 72 -35.92 30.16 -19.29
C ASN A 72 -35.19 28.82 -19.04
N TYR A 73 -34.23 28.47 -19.89
CA TYR A 73 -33.42 27.26 -19.75
C TYR A 73 -32.64 27.23 -18.43
N ILE A 74 -32.01 28.35 -18.06
CA ILE A 74 -31.30 28.51 -16.78
C ILE A 74 -32.26 28.26 -15.61
N LYS A 75 -33.47 28.84 -15.67
CA LYS A 75 -34.49 28.74 -14.63
C LYS A 75 -35.02 27.30 -14.47
N ILE A 76 -35.43 26.67 -15.57
CA ILE A 76 -36.03 25.32 -15.53
C ILE A 76 -35.02 24.26 -15.07
N ASN A 77 -33.73 24.45 -15.39
CA ASN A 77 -32.67 23.53 -14.99
C ASN A 77 -32.02 23.85 -13.63
N ASN A 78 -32.56 24.82 -12.87
CA ASN A 78 -32.02 25.25 -11.57
C ASN A 78 -30.52 25.57 -11.61
N ILE A 79 -30.07 26.27 -12.66
CA ILE A 79 -28.66 26.60 -12.84
C ILE A 79 -28.35 27.92 -12.11
N GLU A 80 -27.40 27.88 -11.16
CA GLU A 80 -26.93 29.04 -10.38
C GLU A 80 -26.04 29.99 -11.21
N LEU A 81 -26.62 30.64 -12.22
CA LEU A 81 -25.92 31.50 -13.17
C LEU A 81 -26.88 32.55 -13.76
N GLU A 82 -26.37 33.73 -14.11
CA GLU A 82 -27.13 34.80 -14.76
C GLU A 82 -26.54 35.12 -16.15
N ILE A 83 -27.37 35.20 -17.20
CA ILE A 83 -26.92 35.64 -18.53
C ILE A 83 -26.89 37.17 -18.61
N LEU A 84 -25.75 37.72 -19.02
CA LEU A 84 -25.51 39.15 -19.18
C LEU A 84 -25.63 39.62 -20.65
N SER A 85 -25.52 38.71 -21.61
CA SER A 85 -25.74 39.03 -23.03
C SER A 85 -27.19 39.39 -23.32
N ASN A 86 -27.40 40.49 -24.05
CA ASN A 86 -28.73 40.97 -24.46
C ASN A 86 -29.11 40.56 -25.89
N THR A 87 -28.17 40.03 -26.67
CA THR A 87 -28.38 39.58 -28.05
C THR A 87 -27.75 38.21 -28.27
N TYR A 88 -28.30 37.45 -29.22
CA TYR A 88 -27.76 36.16 -29.65
C TYR A 88 -27.53 36.17 -31.16
N GLU A 89 -26.28 36.03 -31.57
CA GLU A 89 -25.91 36.06 -33.00
C GLU A 89 -25.88 34.66 -33.62
N ASN A 90 -25.15 33.72 -33.02
CA ASN A 90 -25.04 32.33 -33.47
C ASN A 90 -24.29 31.47 -32.43
N ASN A 91 -24.24 30.16 -32.65
CA ASN A 91 -23.62 29.19 -31.75
C ASN A 91 -22.08 29.33 -31.60
N LYS A 92 -21.40 30.12 -32.44
CA LYS A 92 -19.95 30.34 -32.36
C LYS A 92 -19.60 31.57 -31.54
N VAL A 93 -20.46 32.58 -31.52
CA VAL A 93 -20.25 33.81 -30.76
C VAL A 93 -20.49 33.52 -29.26
N PRO A 94 -19.49 33.77 -28.39
CA PRO A 94 -19.64 33.54 -26.96
C PRO A 94 -20.69 34.47 -26.33
N LEU A 95 -21.50 33.91 -25.45
CA LEU A 95 -22.37 34.65 -24.55
C LEU A 95 -21.62 34.95 -23.25
N ILE A 96 -21.97 36.05 -22.59
CA ILE A 96 -21.42 36.49 -21.31
C ILE A 96 -22.40 36.08 -20.20
N PHE A 97 -21.86 35.42 -19.18
CA PHE A 97 -22.61 34.94 -18.02
C PHE A 97 -21.92 35.35 -16.72
N LYS A 98 -22.69 35.61 -15.67
CA LYS A 98 -22.23 35.81 -14.29
C LYS A 98 -22.43 34.53 -13.49
N CYS A 99 -21.34 33.98 -12.99
CA CYS A 99 -21.33 32.76 -12.17
C CYS A 99 -21.80 33.07 -10.74
N ARG A 100 -22.22 32.05 -9.98
CA ARG A 100 -22.56 32.18 -8.54
C ARG A 100 -21.50 32.85 -7.68
N CYS A 101 -20.22 32.74 -8.05
CA CYS A 101 -19.13 33.38 -7.33
C CYS A 101 -18.99 34.89 -7.61
N GLY A 102 -19.86 35.45 -8.46
CA GLY A 102 -19.83 36.86 -8.87
C GLY A 102 -19.01 37.12 -10.13
N GLU A 103 -18.09 36.22 -10.49
CA GLU A 103 -17.23 36.36 -11.67
C GLU A 103 -17.99 36.19 -12.98
N SER A 104 -17.68 37.05 -13.95
CA SER A 104 -18.19 36.93 -15.31
C SER A 104 -17.31 36.00 -16.14
N PHE A 105 -17.92 35.20 -17.00
CA PHE A 105 -17.20 34.34 -17.94
C PHE A 105 -17.95 34.24 -19.27
N THR A 106 -17.21 33.90 -20.32
CA THR A 106 -17.79 33.73 -21.65
C THR A 106 -17.79 32.27 -22.08
N CYS A 107 -18.86 31.85 -22.75
CA CYS A 107 -18.89 30.58 -23.47
C CYS A 107 -19.93 30.55 -24.58
N SER A 108 -19.70 29.71 -25.59
CA SER A 108 -20.68 29.49 -26.65
C SER A 108 -21.90 28.71 -26.14
N LEU A 109 -23.03 28.86 -26.83
CA LEU A 109 -24.26 28.14 -26.49
C LEU A 109 -24.06 26.61 -26.48
N THR A 110 -23.33 26.06 -27.46
CA THR A 110 -22.93 24.64 -27.52
C THR A 110 -22.14 24.19 -26.28
N LYS A 111 -21.24 25.04 -25.75
CA LYS A 111 -20.50 24.68 -24.52
C LYS A 111 -21.41 24.74 -23.30
N PHE A 112 -22.32 25.71 -23.25
CA PHE A 112 -23.24 25.90 -22.14
C PHE A 112 -24.25 24.75 -22.04
N ILE A 113 -24.99 24.48 -23.12
CA ILE A 113 -26.06 23.47 -23.16
C ILE A 113 -25.45 22.08 -23.36
N ASP A 114 -24.81 21.82 -24.50
CA ASP A 114 -24.45 20.45 -24.89
C ASP A 114 -23.31 19.86 -24.05
N ARG A 115 -22.35 20.70 -23.62
CA ARG A 115 -21.21 20.27 -22.77
C ARG A 115 -21.40 20.59 -21.28
N GLY A 116 -22.54 21.15 -20.89
CA GLY A 116 -22.85 21.45 -19.49
C GLY A 116 -21.90 22.45 -18.82
N LYS A 117 -21.40 23.46 -19.54
CA LYS A 117 -20.54 24.52 -18.94
C LYS A 117 -21.39 25.51 -18.14
N ILE A 118 -21.92 25.04 -17.01
CA ILE A 118 -22.86 25.77 -16.15
C ILE A 118 -22.19 26.66 -15.09
N ARG A 119 -20.86 26.82 -15.12
CA ARG A 119 -20.10 27.63 -14.17
C ARG A 119 -18.76 28.09 -14.74
N CYS A 120 -18.14 29.08 -14.11
CA CYS A 120 -16.81 29.56 -14.50
C CYS A 120 -15.72 28.49 -14.28
N ASN A 121 -14.54 28.69 -14.88
CA ASN A 121 -13.42 27.75 -14.76
C ASN A 121 -12.93 27.62 -13.31
N LYS A 122 -12.94 28.72 -12.54
CA LYS A 122 -12.55 28.75 -11.13
C LYS A 122 -13.42 27.81 -10.29
N CYS A 123 -14.74 28.01 -10.29
CA CYS A 123 -15.66 27.14 -9.55
C CYS A 123 -15.68 25.68 -10.07
N SER A 124 -15.41 25.47 -11.36
CA SER A 124 -15.26 24.10 -11.91
C SER A 124 -14.03 23.40 -11.34
N LEU A 125 -12.93 24.13 -11.19
CA LEU A 125 -11.68 23.61 -10.62
C LEU A 125 -11.84 23.34 -9.11
N GLU A 126 -12.43 24.27 -8.37
CA GLU A 126 -12.70 24.11 -6.93
C GLU A 126 -13.52 22.85 -6.65
N LEU A 127 -14.61 22.62 -7.39
CA LEU A 127 -15.42 21.40 -7.24
C LEU A 127 -14.60 20.14 -7.56
N ARG A 128 -13.77 20.16 -8.61
CA ARG A 128 -12.91 19.01 -8.95
C ARG A 128 -11.93 18.71 -7.83
N VAL A 129 -11.34 19.75 -7.22
CA VAL A 129 -10.41 19.60 -6.10
C VAL A 129 -11.15 18.99 -4.90
N GLU A 130 -12.34 19.50 -4.57
CA GLU A 130 -13.18 18.97 -3.50
C GLU A 130 -13.53 17.49 -3.72
N LEU A 131 -14.03 17.13 -4.89
CA LEU A 131 -14.38 15.75 -5.24
C LEU A 131 -13.18 14.80 -5.33
N SER A 132 -11.97 15.32 -5.57
CA SER A 132 -10.74 14.51 -5.66
C SER A 132 -10.03 14.30 -4.32
N ARG A 133 -10.44 15.02 -3.26
CA ARG A 133 -9.98 14.72 -1.90
C ARG A 133 -10.53 13.37 -1.49
N ASN A 134 -9.66 12.36 -1.51
CA ASN A 134 -9.99 11.04 -0.97
C ASN A 134 -10.38 11.21 0.50
N ASP A 135 -11.58 10.78 0.86
CA ASP A 135 -12.00 10.78 2.27
C ASP A 135 -11.04 9.96 3.12
N ILE A 136 -10.78 10.40 4.35
CA ILE A 136 -9.83 9.75 5.25
C ILE A 136 -10.21 8.28 5.50
N ASN A 137 -11.50 7.94 5.57
CA ASN A 137 -11.94 6.57 5.79
C ASN A 137 -11.66 5.69 4.57
N TYR A 138 -11.78 6.26 3.36
CA TYR A 138 -11.37 5.57 2.14
C TYR A 138 -9.87 5.31 2.16
N VAL A 139 -9.04 6.30 2.50
CA VAL A 139 -7.58 6.12 2.60
C VAL A 139 -7.23 5.05 3.65
N LYS A 140 -7.80 5.10 4.86
CA LYS A 140 -7.59 4.08 5.90
C LYS A 140 -7.97 2.67 5.42
N ARG A 141 -9.04 2.52 4.65
CA ARG A 141 -9.45 1.24 4.05
C ARG A 141 -8.40 0.72 3.08
N GLN A 142 -7.89 1.57 2.19
CA GLN A 142 -6.85 1.21 1.23
C GLN A 142 -5.54 0.74 1.89
N PHE A 143 -5.15 1.33 3.02
CA PHE A 143 -4.01 0.83 3.81
C PHE A 143 -4.29 -0.60 4.32
N LYS A 144 -5.48 -0.83 4.89
CA LYS A 144 -5.89 -2.16 5.38
C LYS A 144 -5.94 -3.20 4.26
N ASP A 145 -6.48 -2.84 3.10
CA ASP A 145 -6.56 -3.71 1.92
C ASP A 145 -5.16 -4.17 1.45
N LYS A 146 -4.12 -3.38 1.73
CA LYS A 146 -2.71 -3.71 1.45
C LYS A 146 -1.95 -4.26 2.66
N ASN A 147 -2.65 -4.76 3.69
CA ASN A 147 -2.07 -5.33 4.91
C ASN A 147 -1.24 -4.35 5.76
N TYR A 148 -1.60 -3.06 5.72
CA TYR A 148 -1.08 -2.07 6.66
C TYR A 148 -2.14 -1.71 7.69
N THR A 149 -1.71 -1.50 8.93
CA THR A 149 -2.54 -0.91 9.99
C THR A 149 -2.33 0.60 9.98
N PRO A 150 -3.35 1.42 9.61
CA PRO A 150 -3.23 2.87 9.63
C PRO A 150 -3.23 3.39 11.08
N MET A 151 -2.33 4.31 11.39
CA MET A 151 -2.12 4.91 12.73
C MET A 151 -2.12 6.45 12.66
N PHE A 152 -2.90 7.02 11.74
CA PHE A 152 -3.05 8.46 11.53
C PHE A 152 -4.52 8.88 11.66
N ASP A 153 -4.77 10.10 12.13
CA ASP A 153 -6.13 10.64 12.28
C ASP A 153 -6.42 11.84 11.38
N GLU A 154 -5.41 12.31 10.64
CA GLU A 154 -5.55 13.38 9.65
C GLU A 154 -5.07 12.91 8.28
N TYR A 155 -5.73 13.41 7.22
CA TYR A 155 -5.31 13.23 5.83
C TYR A 155 -5.47 14.55 5.07
N LYS A 156 -4.34 15.14 4.66
CA LYS A 156 -4.31 16.44 3.98
C LYS A 156 -4.25 16.30 2.46
N ASN A 157 -3.36 15.43 1.98
CA ASN A 157 -3.17 15.15 0.55
C ASN A 157 -2.46 13.81 0.36
N CYS A 158 -2.29 13.35 -0.89
CA CYS A 158 -1.72 12.03 -1.18
C CYS A 158 -0.19 11.94 -1.05
N PHE A 159 0.53 13.05 -0.93
CA PHE A 159 1.99 13.09 -0.86
C PHE A 159 2.51 13.09 0.58
N GLU A 160 1.73 13.64 1.53
CA GLU A 160 2.08 13.63 2.94
C GLU A 160 2.27 12.18 3.45
N PRO A 161 3.40 11.88 4.11
CA PRO A 161 3.62 10.58 4.71
C PRO A 161 2.65 10.33 5.87
N LEU A 162 2.03 9.16 5.90
CA LEU A 162 1.07 8.76 6.93
C LEU A 162 1.65 7.62 7.78
N LEU A 163 1.45 7.69 9.10
CA LEU A 163 1.96 6.69 10.02
C LEU A 163 1.18 5.38 9.89
N CYS A 164 1.88 4.27 9.68
CA CYS A 164 1.28 2.95 9.62
C CYS A 164 2.24 1.87 10.11
N SER A 165 1.70 0.68 10.37
CA SER A 165 2.51 -0.53 10.57
C SER A 165 2.21 -1.58 9.50
N ASN A 166 3.22 -2.35 9.10
CA ASN A 166 3.02 -3.48 8.20
C ASN A 166 2.53 -4.73 8.95
N LYS A 167 2.26 -5.82 8.21
CA LYS A 167 1.82 -7.11 8.77
C LYS A 167 2.74 -7.71 9.83
N GLU A 168 4.05 -7.40 9.79
CA GLU A 168 5.06 -7.89 10.74
C GLU A 168 5.17 -6.98 11.98
N GLY A 169 4.39 -5.90 12.03
CA GLY A 169 4.34 -4.93 13.11
C GLY A 169 5.47 -3.91 13.09
N TYR A 170 6.21 -3.78 11.97
CA TYR A 170 7.16 -2.68 11.81
C TYR A 170 6.43 -1.39 11.48
N ILE A 171 6.89 -0.28 12.04
CA ILE A 171 6.24 1.02 11.94
C ILE A 171 7.00 1.91 10.96
N GLY A 172 6.28 2.72 10.19
CA GLY A 172 6.90 3.67 9.28
C GLY A 172 5.93 4.70 8.74
N LEU A 173 6.48 5.59 7.92
CA LEU A 173 5.74 6.64 7.25
C LEU A 173 5.59 6.28 5.77
N LEU A 174 4.34 6.19 5.32
CA LEU A 174 3.99 5.84 3.94
C LEU A 174 2.93 6.81 3.42
N SER A 175 3.23 7.51 2.33
CA SER A 175 2.24 8.39 1.71
C SER A 175 1.19 7.59 0.93
N PHE A 176 -0.01 8.13 0.77
CA PHE A 176 -1.06 7.46 0.01
C PHE A 176 -0.68 7.28 -1.48
N ASN A 177 0.10 8.20 -2.03
CA ASN A 177 0.67 8.09 -3.37
C ASN A 177 1.61 6.89 -3.48
N ASN A 178 2.54 6.73 -2.54
CA ASN A 178 3.45 5.58 -2.51
C ASN A 178 2.67 4.26 -2.33
N LEU A 179 1.67 4.25 -1.44
CA LEU A 179 0.77 3.12 -1.29
C LEU A 179 0.12 2.73 -2.63
N LYS A 180 -0.43 3.69 -3.39
CA LYS A 180 -1.05 3.43 -4.71
C LYS A 180 -0.07 2.78 -5.69
N HIS A 181 1.18 3.24 -5.70
CA HIS A 181 2.24 2.69 -6.56
C HIS A 181 2.90 1.41 -6.03
N ASN A 182 2.39 0.83 -4.95
CA ASN A 182 2.94 -0.37 -4.30
C ASN A 182 4.38 -0.17 -3.77
N ASN A 183 4.76 1.08 -3.49
CA ASN A 183 6.00 1.36 -2.77
C ASN A 183 5.78 1.11 -1.27
N ASP A 184 6.85 0.70 -0.59
CA ASP A 184 6.87 0.47 0.86
C ASP A 184 7.81 1.49 1.55
N PHE A 185 7.69 1.60 2.86
CA PHE A 185 8.64 2.33 3.69
C PHE A 185 9.83 1.44 4.07
N GLY A 186 11.01 2.04 4.21
CA GLY A 186 12.18 1.31 4.68
C GLY A 186 12.09 1.00 6.18
N ILE A 187 12.02 -0.28 6.57
CA ILE A 187 11.88 -0.74 7.97
C ILE A 187 12.98 -0.15 8.87
N VAL A 188 14.25 -0.40 8.55
CA VAL A 188 15.40 0.22 9.23
C VAL A 188 16.18 1.02 8.20
N SER A 189 15.89 2.31 8.12
CA SER A 189 16.42 3.20 7.08
C SER A 189 16.62 4.62 7.60
N LYS A 190 17.55 5.36 6.98
CA LYS A 190 17.84 6.75 7.37
C LYS A 190 16.60 7.67 7.29
N ASN A 191 15.64 7.32 6.43
CA ASN A 191 14.42 8.10 6.19
C ASN A 191 13.26 7.66 7.11
N ASN A 192 13.43 6.57 7.88
CA ASN A 192 12.39 6.11 8.81
C ASN A 192 12.75 6.51 10.25
N PRO A 193 12.00 7.45 10.85
CA PRO A 193 12.24 7.90 12.22
C PRO A 193 12.02 6.80 13.26
N TYR A 194 11.30 5.73 12.92
CA TYR A 194 11.04 4.58 13.79
C TYR A 194 12.11 3.48 13.71
N SER A 195 13.25 3.74 13.04
CA SER A 195 14.29 2.71 12.82
C SER A 195 14.79 2.04 14.09
N ILE A 196 14.98 2.76 15.20
CA ILE A 196 15.43 2.15 16.47
C ILE A 196 14.35 1.25 17.08
N GLN A 197 13.09 1.67 17.02
CA GLN A 197 11.96 0.83 17.45
C GLN A 197 11.86 -0.43 16.59
N ASN A 198 12.03 -0.27 15.27
CA ASN A 198 12.03 -1.39 14.34
C ASN A 198 13.22 -2.33 14.53
N ILE A 199 14.39 -1.86 14.97
CA ILE A 199 15.52 -2.73 15.34
C ILE A 199 15.15 -3.58 16.56
N ASN A 200 14.55 -3.00 17.61
CA ASN A 200 14.07 -3.77 18.76
C ASN A 200 12.97 -4.78 18.36
N LYS A 201 12.06 -4.39 17.46
CA LYS A 201 11.05 -5.29 16.90
C LYS A 201 11.70 -6.43 16.12
N TYR A 202 12.73 -6.15 15.31
CA TYR A 202 13.47 -7.17 14.58
C TYR A 202 14.16 -8.16 15.52
N ILE A 203 14.82 -7.67 16.56
CA ILE A 203 15.44 -8.50 17.61
C ILE A 203 14.40 -9.44 18.23
N THR A 204 13.23 -8.91 18.59
CA THR A 204 12.13 -9.68 19.18
C THR A 204 11.59 -10.72 18.20
N ASN A 205 11.26 -10.31 16.97
CA ASN A 205 10.70 -11.18 15.94
C ASN A 205 11.67 -12.31 15.52
N ASN A 206 12.97 -12.14 15.74
CA ASN A 206 14.00 -13.14 15.43
C ASN A 206 14.55 -13.86 16.67
N ASN A 207 13.94 -13.67 17.85
CA ASN A 207 14.36 -14.28 19.12
C ASN A 207 15.87 -14.09 19.41
N LEU A 208 16.37 -12.87 19.19
CA LEU A 208 17.79 -12.56 19.41
C LEU A 208 18.03 -12.13 20.87
N ASN A 209 19.12 -12.63 21.44
CA ASN A 209 19.47 -12.44 22.85
C ASN A 209 20.30 -11.15 23.08
N CYS A 210 19.80 -10.02 22.60
CA CYS A 210 20.39 -8.71 22.82
C CYS A 210 19.32 -7.60 22.74
N VAL A 211 19.69 -6.36 23.07
CA VAL A 211 18.84 -5.18 22.87
C VAL A 211 19.66 -4.02 22.30
N VAL A 212 19.06 -3.18 21.45
CA VAL A 212 19.72 -1.94 21.00
C VAL A 212 19.59 -0.88 22.10
N ILE A 213 20.71 -0.23 22.43
CA ILE A 213 20.75 0.85 23.45
C ILE A 213 21.06 2.21 22.83
N SER A 214 21.31 2.26 21.52
CA SER A 214 21.38 3.51 20.77
C SER A 214 19.99 4.14 20.61
N ASN A 215 19.89 5.46 20.75
CA ASN A 215 18.62 6.19 20.61
C ASN A 215 18.37 6.71 19.19
N THR A 216 19.40 6.72 18.33
CA THR A 216 19.30 7.26 16.97
C THR A 216 19.94 6.31 15.95
N PHE A 217 19.35 6.26 14.76
CA PHE A 217 19.85 5.52 13.61
C PHE A 217 20.24 6.50 12.51
N VAL A 218 21.52 6.55 12.15
CA VAL A 218 22.03 7.44 11.10
C VAL A 218 21.97 6.75 9.74
N ASN A 219 22.61 5.59 9.62
CA ASN A 219 22.60 4.74 8.43
C ASN A 219 23.08 3.33 8.79
N ALA A 220 23.01 2.40 7.82
CA ALA A 220 23.32 0.99 8.05
C ALA A 220 24.80 0.68 8.34
N ASN A 221 25.73 1.61 8.03
CA ASN A 221 27.17 1.45 8.23
C ASN A 221 27.68 2.18 9.49
N THR A 222 26.88 3.06 10.08
CA THR A 222 27.21 3.67 11.38
C THR A 222 27.04 2.63 12.49
N LYS A 223 28.01 2.57 13.41
CA LYS A 223 27.97 1.65 14.55
C LYS A 223 26.87 2.05 15.53
N LEU A 224 26.02 1.09 15.88
CA LEU A 224 25.06 1.16 16.98
C LEU A 224 25.65 0.44 18.21
N LYS A 225 25.17 0.80 19.39
CA LYS A 225 25.48 0.09 20.64
C LYS A 225 24.37 -0.90 20.95
N PHE A 226 24.75 -2.11 21.32
CA PHE A 226 23.86 -3.19 21.75
C PHE A 226 24.30 -3.70 23.12
N ARG A 227 23.34 -4.18 23.92
CA ARG A 227 23.59 -4.91 25.16
C ARG A 227 23.29 -6.39 24.91
N CYS A 228 24.30 -7.23 25.04
CA CYS A 228 24.19 -8.69 24.93
C CYS A 228 23.47 -9.26 26.17
N SER A 229 22.92 -10.47 26.08
CA SER A 229 22.29 -11.17 27.23
C SER A 229 23.23 -11.38 28.42
N CYS A 230 24.55 -11.46 28.19
CA CYS A 230 25.54 -11.52 29.27
C CYS A 230 25.77 -10.18 30.00
N GLY A 231 25.05 -9.11 29.64
CA GLY A 231 25.18 -7.78 30.20
C GLY A 231 26.22 -6.89 29.49
N ASN A 232 27.16 -7.47 28.75
CA ASN A 232 28.20 -6.71 28.06
C ASN A 232 27.64 -5.84 26.93
N VAL A 233 28.16 -4.62 26.84
CA VAL A 233 27.85 -3.68 25.75
C VAL A 233 28.88 -3.83 24.64
N TYR A 234 28.40 -3.93 23.40
CA TYR A 234 29.24 -4.03 22.21
C TYR A 234 28.69 -3.15 21.09
N LYS A 235 29.51 -2.95 20.04
CA LYS A 235 29.17 -2.10 18.90
C LYS A 235 29.11 -2.93 17.62
N SER A 236 28.06 -2.75 16.84
CA SER A 236 27.90 -3.38 15.53
C SER A 236 27.20 -2.43 14.57
N THR A 237 27.45 -2.57 13.27
CA THR A 237 26.68 -1.85 12.24
C THR A 237 25.41 -2.63 11.95
N TRP A 238 24.32 -1.96 11.55
CA TRP A 238 23.08 -2.67 11.21
C TRP A 238 23.29 -3.67 10.07
N LYS A 239 24.10 -3.31 9.06
CA LYS A 239 24.48 -4.22 7.97
C LYS A 239 25.16 -5.49 8.51
N SER A 240 26.15 -5.36 9.40
CA SER A 240 26.84 -6.51 9.96
C SER A 240 25.95 -7.31 10.91
N PHE A 241 25.10 -6.63 11.68
CA PHE A 241 24.13 -7.27 12.59
C PHE A 241 23.21 -8.23 11.84
N VAL A 242 22.63 -7.80 10.71
CA VAL A 242 21.72 -8.62 9.91
C VAL A 242 22.47 -9.64 9.04
N THR A 243 23.48 -9.21 8.27
CA THR A 243 24.15 -10.10 7.29
C THR A 243 25.09 -11.10 7.95
N ASN A 244 25.88 -10.66 8.93
CA ASN A 244 26.88 -11.50 9.59
C ASN A 244 26.36 -12.12 10.88
N ASN A 245 25.12 -11.84 11.28
CA ASN A 245 24.54 -12.27 12.56
C ASN A 245 25.44 -11.87 13.74
N ASN A 246 25.86 -10.60 13.78
CA ASN A 246 26.67 -10.06 14.86
C ASN A 246 25.79 -9.60 16.04
N ASP A 247 24.98 -10.53 16.56
CA ASP A 247 23.95 -10.35 17.59
C ASP A 247 24.44 -10.69 19.01
N ARG A 248 25.72 -11.04 19.16
CA ARG A 248 26.37 -11.35 20.44
C ARG A 248 27.69 -10.59 20.59
N CYS A 249 28.09 -10.30 21.82
CA CYS A 249 29.38 -9.66 22.07
C CYS A 249 30.56 -10.61 21.79
N ASP A 250 31.76 -10.06 21.61
CA ASP A 250 32.98 -10.82 21.30
C ASP A 250 33.31 -11.90 22.34
N LEU A 251 33.00 -11.66 23.62
CA LEU A 251 33.23 -12.65 24.67
C LEU A 251 32.30 -13.86 24.50
N CYS A 252 31.02 -13.64 24.23
CA CYS A 252 30.06 -14.71 24.01
C CYS A 252 30.31 -15.44 22.69
N SER A 253 30.64 -14.72 21.62
CA SER A 253 30.88 -15.30 20.30
C SER A 253 32.16 -16.14 20.26
N LYS A 254 33.21 -15.76 21.01
CA LYS A 254 34.43 -16.57 21.18
C LYS A 254 34.22 -17.77 22.08
N LYS A 255 33.39 -17.65 23.13
CA LYS A 255 33.12 -18.75 24.07
C LYS A 255 32.38 -19.91 23.43
N GLN A 256 31.48 -19.65 22.49
CA GLN A 256 30.64 -20.67 21.88
C GLN A 256 30.15 -20.26 20.50
N SER A 257 30.13 -21.22 19.57
CA SER A 257 29.58 -21.01 18.22
C SER A 257 28.10 -20.60 18.28
N LYS A 258 27.62 -19.91 17.24
CA LYS A 258 26.20 -19.52 17.13
C LYS A 258 25.28 -20.74 17.15
N TYR A 259 25.69 -21.80 16.45
CA TYR A 259 24.92 -23.02 16.30
C TYR A 259 24.82 -23.77 17.63
N ALA A 260 25.94 -23.94 18.35
CA ALA A 260 25.93 -24.57 19.66
C ALA A 260 25.12 -23.76 20.68
N PHE A 261 25.20 -22.43 20.62
CA PHE A 261 24.37 -21.57 21.49
C PHE A 261 22.87 -21.77 21.25
N LYS A 262 22.42 -21.90 19.99
CA LYS A 262 21.01 -22.20 19.70
C LYS A 262 20.56 -23.55 20.24
N VAL A 263 21.40 -24.58 20.13
CA VAL A 263 21.13 -25.90 20.71
C VAL A 263 21.05 -25.80 22.23
N GLU A 264 21.98 -25.10 22.88
CA GLU A 264 21.98 -24.88 24.33
C GLU A 264 20.71 -24.17 24.80
N GLU A 265 20.28 -23.10 24.13
CA GLU A 265 19.04 -22.40 24.46
C GLU A 265 17.82 -23.33 24.32
N LYS A 266 17.82 -24.22 23.32
CA LYS A 266 16.73 -25.20 23.18
C LYS A 266 16.70 -26.22 24.31
N LEU A 267 17.87 -26.69 24.75
CA LEU A 267 17.98 -27.61 25.89
C LEU A 267 17.47 -26.95 27.18
N LYS A 268 17.81 -25.68 27.42
CA LYS A 268 17.28 -24.89 28.55
C LYS A 268 15.77 -24.70 28.48
N GLU A 269 15.23 -24.39 27.29
CA GLU A 269 13.78 -24.24 27.07
C GLU A 269 13.02 -25.53 27.42
N ILE A 270 13.58 -26.69 27.06
CA ILE A 270 13.03 -28.01 27.40
C ILE A 270 13.13 -28.29 28.90
N GLY A 271 14.07 -27.65 29.61
CA GLY A 271 14.31 -27.88 31.04
C GLY A 271 14.99 -29.22 31.32
N ILE A 272 15.84 -29.69 30.39
CA ILE A 272 16.59 -30.94 30.54
C ILE A 272 17.98 -30.69 31.15
N GLU A 273 18.47 -31.64 31.94
CA GLU A 273 19.81 -31.60 32.51
C GLU A 273 20.87 -31.89 31.43
N TYR A 274 21.90 -31.05 31.34
CA TYR A 274 22.98 -31.22 30.38
C TYR A 274 24.31 -30.66 30.90
N GLU A 275 25.42 -31.20 30.42
CA GLU A 275 26.75 -30.64 30.57
C GLU A 275 27.34 -30.26 29.22
N LYS A 276 28.29 -29.31 29.22
CA LYS A 276 28.99 -28.83 28.03
C LYS A 276 30.40 -29.38 27.96
N GLU A 277 30.91 -29.56 26.75
CA GLU A 277 32.31 -29.96 26.51
C GLU A 277 32.71 -31.27 27.23
N HIS A 278 31.79 -32.24 27.30
CA HIS A 278 32.02 -33.51 27.97
C HIS A 278 33.07 -34.35 27.25
N ASN A 279 33.90 -35.07 27.98
CA ASN A 279 34.94 -35.90 27.37
C ASN A 279 35.14 -37.21 28.13
N PHE A 280 35.55 -38.23 27.39
CA PHE A 280 35.92 -39.53 27.93
C PHE A 280 37.43 -39.68 27.86
N GLU A 281 38.03 -40.16 28.95
CA GLU A 281 39.49 -40.28 29.07
C GLU A 281 40.12 -41.18 27.99
N ASP A 282 39.36 -42.07 27.37
CA ASP A 282 39.83 -43.00 26.34
C ASP A 282 39.44 -42.57 24.90
N CYS A 283 38.63 -41.52 24.73
CA CYS A 283 38.30 -40.96 23.42
C CYS A 283 39.33 -39.90 22.99
N LYS A 284 40.44 -40.33 22.36
CA LYS A 284 41.54 -39.43 21.95
C LYS A 284 41.96 -39.60 20.49
N ASN A 285 42.52 -38.53 19.90
CA ASN A 285 43.33 -38.60 18.67
C ASN A 285 44.81 -38.39 18.98
N ILE A 286 45.14 -37.17 19.44
CA ILE A 286 46.42 -36.81 20.08
C ILE A 286 46.06 -36.36 21.51
N ASN A 287 45.15 -35.39 21.59
CA ASN A 287 44.48 -34.99 22.82
C ASN A 287 43.10 -35.66 22.93
N VAL A 288 42.54 -35.62 24.13
CA VAL A 288 41.15 -36.01 24.40
C VAL A 288 40.19 -35.18 23.55
N LEU A 289 39.23 -35.85 22.93
CA LEU A 289 38.18 -35.22 22.14
C LEU A 289 36.98 -34.90 23.03
N ARG A 290 36.48 -33.68 22.90
CA ARG A 290 35.33 -33.18 23.65
C ARG A 290 34.08 -33.22 22.78
N PHE A 291 32.98 -33.64 23.37
CA PHE A 291 31.65 -33.57 22.80
C PHE A 291 30.98 -32.25 23.17
N ASP A 292 30.21 -31.64 22.25
CA ASP A 292 29.62 -30.32 22.51
C ASP A 292 28.68 -30.33 23.72
N PHE A 293 27.79 -31.33 23.80
CA PHE A 293 26.89 -31.53 24.93
C PHE A 293 26.73 -33.01 25.28
N ILE A 294 26.51 -33.28 26.57
CA ILE A 294 25.91 -34.52 27.08
C ILE A 294 24.59 -34.14 27.74
N VAL A 295 23.52 -34.88 27.42
CA VAL A 295 22.17 -34.61 27.93
C VAL A 295 21.68 -35.83 28.69
N TYR A 296 21.20 -35.60 29.91
CA TYR A 296 20.76 -36.64 30.84
C TYR A 296 19.23 -36.72 30.87
N LYS A 297 18.72 -37.96 30.86
CA LYS A 297 17.28 -38.20 31.03
C LYS A 297 17.07 -39.52 31.76
N LYS A 298 16.46 -39.45 32.96
CA LYS A 298 16.33 -40.58 33.89
C LYS A 298 17.72 -41.17 34.21
N ASN A 299 17.96 -42.43 33.89
CA ASN A 299 19.23 -43.13 34.12
C ASN A 299 20.10 -43.25 32.86
N ASP A 300 19.69 -42.64 31.75
CA ASP A 300 20.40 -42.69 30.47
C ASP A 300 20.90 -41.30 30.04
N PHE A 301 21.82 -41.29 29.07
CA PHE A 301 22.34 -40.07 28.47
C PHE A 301 22.50 -40.20 26.95
N ILE A 302 22.53 -39.06 26.27
CA ILE A 302 22.99 -38.95 24.88
C ILE A 302 24.05 -37.88 24.72
N LEU A 303 24.92 -38.06 23.73
CA LEU A 303 25.85 -37.04 23.29
C LEU A 303 25.26 -36.26 22.13
N ILE A 304 25.54 -34.96 22.07
CA ILE A 304 25.15 -34.08 20.95
C ILE A 304 26.39 -33.39 20.40
N GLU A 305 26.55 -33.43 19.07
CA GLU A 305 27.53 -32.65 18.30
C GLU A 305 26.82 -31.66 17.38
N VAL A 306 27.34 -30.43 17.29
CA VAL A 306 26.79 -29.36 16.49
C VAL A 306 27.71 -29.03 15.33
N ASP A 307 27.40 -29.59 14.17
CA ASP A 307 28.28 -29.53 13.00
C ASP A 307 28.10 -28.21 12.24
N GLY A 308 29.06 -27.30 12.43
CA GLY A 308 29.16 -26.05 11.68
C GLY A 308 29.45 -26.27 10.19
N GLN A 309 29.42 -25.20 9.40
CA GLN A 309 29.71 -25.24 7.96
C GLN A 309 31.09 -25.85 7.64
N THR A 310 32.07 -25.62 8.52
CA THR A 310 33.45 -26.09 8.40
C THR A 310 33.62 -27.61 8.51
N HIS A 311 32.58 -28.35 8.96
CA HIS A 311 32.56 -29.81 8.92
C HIS A 311 32.26 -30.35 7.50
N PHE A 312 31.64 -29.54 6.65
CA PHE A 312 31.17 -29.93 5.31
C PHE A 312 31.89 -29.23 4.18
N LYS A 313 32.43 -28.04 4.44
CA LYS A 313 33.05 -27.18 3.43
C LYS A 313 34.41 -26.67 3.92
N PRO A 314 35.40 -26.54 3.01
CA PRO A 314 36.68 -25.95 3.37
C PRO A 314 36.48 -24.49 3.81
N ALA A 315 37.26 -24.07 4.80
CA ALA A 315 37.37 -22.66 5.12
C ALA A 315 38.17 -21.94 4.02
N TRP A 316 38.25 -20.60 4.09
CA TRP A 316 38.94 -19.80 3.09
C TRP A 316 40.42 -20.17 2.90
N ASN A 317 41.05 -20.77 3.92
CA ASN A 317 42.44 -21.21 3.91
C ASN A 317 42.65 -22.66 3.40
N GLY A 318 41.65 -23.30 2.78
CA GLY A 318 41.81 -24.56 2.05
C GLY A 318 41.26 -25.81 2.75
N TYR A 319 41.64 -26.98 2.22
CA TYR A 319 41.04 -28.28 2.56
C TYR A 319 41.61 -28.96 3.80
N GLU A 320 42.82 -28.59 4.24
CA GLU A 320 43.49 -29.27 5.37
C GLU A 320 42.66 -29.25 6.65
N GLY A 321 42.04 -28.10 6.95
CA GLY A 321 41.17 -27.95 8.11
C GLY A 321 39.94 -28.86 8.06
N LEU A 322 39.34 -29.01 6.87
CA LEU A 322 38.19 -29.89 6.65
C LEU A 322 38.56 -31.36 6.87
N ILE A 323 39.67 -31.81 6.27
CA ILE A 323 40.15 -33.20 6.40
C ILE A 323 40.45 -33.52 7.87
N LYS A 324 41.12 -32.59 8.57
CA LYS A 324 41.39 -32.73 10.00
C LYS A 324 40.10 -32.85 10.81
N GLN A 325 39.12 -31.98 10.56
CA GLN A 325 37.85 -32.00 11.28
C GLN A 325 37.08 -33.31 11.03
N GLN A 326 36.98 -33.75 9.77
CA GLN A 326 36.33 -35.00 9.39
C GLN A 326 37.00 -36.23 10.03
N ARG A 327 38.33 -36.22 10.18
CA ARG A 327 39.05 -37.27 10.90
C ARG A 327 38.66 -37.30 12.39
N LEU A 328 38.58 -36.13 13.04
CA LEU A 328 38.17 -36.08 14.46
C LEU A 328 36.72 -36.53 14.64
N ASP A 329 35.83 -36.13 13.73
CA ASP A 329 34.44 -36.55 13.71
C ASP A 329 34.30 -38.07 13.58
N ARG A 330 35.12 -38.68 12.70
CA ARG A 330 35.15 -40.13 12.53
C ARG A 330 35.55 -40.85 13.81
N ILE A 331 36.58 -40.37 14.52
CA ILE A 331 37.02 -40.96 15.79
C ILE A 331 35.90 -40.91 16.83
N LYS A 332 35.20 -39.77 16.95
CA LYS A 332 34.04 -39.63 17.85
C LYS A 332 32.92 -40.62 17.50
N ASN A 333 32.59 -40.74 16.21
CA ASN A 333 31.54 -41.64 15.75
C ASN A 333 31.89 -43.11 16.04
N GLU A 334 33.11 -43.53 15.72
CA GLU A 334 33.61 -44.90 15.99
C GLU A 334 33.65 -45.21 17.49
N TYR A 335 34.06 -44.23 18.31
CA TYR A 335 34.06 -44.36 19.76
C TYR A 335 32.65 -44.58 20.32
N CYS A 336 31.68 -43.77 19.88
CA CYS A 336 30.29 -43.89 20.33
C CYS A 336 29.69 -45.25 19.92
N LEU A 337 29.94 -45.69 18.69
CA LEU A 337 29.49 -47.00 18.20
C LEU A 337 30.09 -48.16 19.01
N LYS A 338 31.39 -48.12 19.29
CA LYS A 338 32.09 -49.19 20.04
C LYS A 338 31.58 -49.32 21.48
N ASN A 339 31.26 -48.20 22.12
CA ASN A 339 30.80 -48.17 23.51
C ASN A 339 29.28 -48.19 23.66
N ASN A 340 28.53 -48.41 22.58
CA ASN A 340 27.06 -48.38 22.55
C ASN A 340 26.48 -47.06 23.12
N ILE A 341 27.16 -45.94 22.86
CA ILE A 341 26.73 -44.60 23.26
C ILE A 341 25.97 -43.97 22.09
N LYS A 342 24.76 -43.47 22.35
CA LYS A 342 23.95 -42.79 21.34
C LYS A 342 24.45 -41.36 21.12
N LEU A 343 24.83 -41.06 19.87
CA LEU A 343 25.33 -39.77 19.42
C LEU A 343 24.35 -39.11 18.44
N LEU A 344 23.89 -37.91 18.76
CA LEU A 344 23.07 -37.07 17.90
C LEU A 344 23.94 -35.98 17.26
N ARG A 345 24.06 -35.98 15.93
CA ARG A 345 24.71 -34.89 15.19
C ARG A 345 23.68 -33.93 14.62
N ILE A 346 23.83 -32.65 14.88
CA ILE A 346 22.94 -31.58 14.42
C ILE A 346 23.71 -30.67 13.46
N PRO A 347 23.54 -30.82 12.14
CA PRO A 347 24.24 -29.98 11.19
C PRO A 347 23.63 -28.58 11.11
N TYR A 348 24.47 -27.61 10.74
CA TYR A 348 24.09 -26.19 10.64
C TYR A 348 22.87 -25.94 9.74
N THR A 349 22.62 -26.80 8.76
CA THR A 349 21.45 -26.75 7.87
C THR A 349 20.15 -26.95 8.64
N ASN A 350 20.10 -27.91 9.58
CA ASN A 350 18.95 -28.12 10.44
C ASN A 350 18.71 -26.95 11.41
N ILE A 351 19.76 -26.24 11.80
CA ILE A 351 19.65 -25.06 12.66
C ILE A 351 19.16 -23.84 11.88
N ASN A 352 19.59 -23.70 10.62
CA ASN A 352 19.18 -22.60 9.75
C ASN A 352 17.71 -22.69 9.34
N ASN A 353 17.19 -23.90 9.12
CA ASN A 353 15.78 -24.11 8.75
C ASN A 353 14.87 -24.41 9.96
N GLY A 354 15.40 -24.39 11.19
CA GLY A 354 14.64 -24.61 12.43
C GLY A 354 14.28 -26.06 12.75
N SER A 355 14.55 -27.03 11.86
CA SER A 355 14.19 -28.44 12.09
C SER A 355 14.94 -29.12 13.25
N TYR A 356 16.08 -28.56 13.68
CA TYR A 356 16.84 -29.06 14.83
C TYR A 356 16.00 -29.18 16.11
N GLU A 357 15.01 -28.32 16.29
CA GLU A 357 14.14 -28.34 17.48
C GLU A 357 13.33 -29.64 17.58
N ASN A 358 12.77 -30.08 16.46
CA ASN A 358 11.98 -31.31 16.40
C ASN A 358 12.89 -32.54 16.51
N ILE A 359 14.09 -32.48 15.91
CA ILE A 359 15.08 -33.55 15.99
C ILE A 359 15.49 -33.79 17.45
N ILE A 360 15.81 -32.72 18.19
CA ILE A 360 16.17 -32.81 19.62
C ILE A 360 15.02 -33.45 20.42
N LYS A 361 13.79 -32.93 20.27
CA LYS A 361 12.62 -33.46 21.01
C LYS A 361 12.40 -34.95 20.73
N TYR A 362 12.37 -35.34 19.47
CA TYR A 362 12.16 -36.72 19.05
C TYR A 362 13.24 -37.67 19.57
N GLU A 363 14.51 -37.26 19.53
CA GLU A 363 15.59 -38.11 20.03
C GLU A 363 15.61 -38.22 21.55
N LEU A 364 15.18 -37.16 22.26
CA LEU A 364 15.00 -37.19 23.70
C LEU A 364 13.82 -38.07 24.13
N GLU A 365 12.73 -38.14 23.36
CA GLU A 365 11.60 -39.03 23.64
C GLU A 365 11.97 -40.52 23.62
N LYS A 366 12.97 -40.90 22.81
CA LYS A 366 13.50 -42.27 22.74
C LYS A 366 14.40 -42.66 23.91
N ILE A 367 14.70 -41.73 24.81
CA ILE A 367 15.58 -41.95 25.97
C ILE A 367 14.72 -41.98 27.22
N GLY A 368 14.97 -43.01 28.04
CA GLY A 368 14.14 -43.40 29.18
C GLY A 368 13.04 -44.37 28.80
#